data_AF-A0A5Q0BIJ4-F1
#
_entry.id   AF-A0A5Q0BIJ4-F1
#
_cell.length_a   1.000
_cell.length_b   1.000
_cell.length_c   1.000
_cell.angle_alpha   90.00
_cell.angle_beta   90.00
_cell.angle_gamma   90.00
#
_symmetry.space_group_name_H-M   'P 1'
#
loop_
_entity.id
_entity.type
_entity.pdbx_description
1 polymer ?
#
loop_
_entity_poly.entity_id
_entity_poly.type
_entity_poly.pdbx_seq_one_letter_code
_entity_poly.pdbx_strand_id
1 'polypeptide(L)'
;MIAPYEIYDLLQDYAGGSQALEELILGQVWTYCDAGAIGLAMSPDASTRTLQWSGELKGQRVSALTGWLREFDVWKSVVGMAVVNAGINARASAPEGIDLTSEGFSNNLAVFEHFRSELTGKHVVVIGRYPGLHEWAQKNQIDMAVLERQPGPQDYPDSACEYLLPDADWVFITASSLTNKTFPRLAQLARGSTTVLMGPTTPWLPELYHFGIDYLAGVVMDDSAQIRTTLAEGGGVRLFEGGLHYRIVAVSHAACSDWSRALIAQTAREKESLSKGMELWYAHGNKARFPHYIQLEAVNRRLSRLDTCFKKLWDSSKPEH
;
A
#
# COMPACT_ATOMS: atom_id res chain seq x y z
N MET A 1 -19.98 -7.40 -7.04
CA MET A 1 -19.77 -6.53 -5.86
C MET A 1 -18.45 -6.96 -5.23
N ILE A 2 -17.52 -6.03 -4.95
CA ILE A 2 -16.28 -6.34 -4.24
C ILE A 2 -16.63 -6.67 -2.78
N ALA A 3 -16.15 -7.78 -2.24
CA ALA A 3 -16.32 -8.06 -0.82
C ALA A 3 -15.41 -7.10 -0.02
N PRO A 4 -15.93 -6.26 0.90
CA PRO A 4 -15.13 -5.20 1.53
C PRO A 4 -13.86 -5.69 2.24
N TYR A 5 -13.87 -6.94 2.74
CA TYR A 5 -12.71 -7.54 3.42
C TYR A 5 -11.67 -8.19 2.49
N GLU A 6 -11.97 -8.36 1.20
CA GLU A 6 -11.09 -9.07 0.26
C GLU A 6 -9.69 -8.43 0.15
N ILE A 7 -9.62 -7.09 0.11
CA ILE A 7 -8.34 -6.36 0.07
C ILE A 7 -7.51 -6.58 1.34
N TYR A 8 -8.16 -6.67 2.50
CA TYR A 8 -7.46 -6.81 3.78
C TYR A 8 -6.93 -8.21 3.98
N ASP A 9 -7.71 -9.21 3.58
CA ASP A 9 -7.28 -10.61 3.60
C ASP A 9 -6.12 -10.82 2.62
N LEU A 10 -6.20 -10.20 1.43
CA LEU A 10 -5.11 -10.18 0.46
C LEU A 10 -3.83 -9.57 1.05
N LEU A 11 -3.90 -8.36 1.61
CA LEU A 11 -2.74 -7.67 2.19
C LEU A 11 -2.10 -8.47 3.33
N GLN A 12 -2.92 -9.08 4.19
CA GLN A 12 -2.44 -9.93 5.28
C GLN A 12 -1.75 -11.20 4.77
N ASP A 13 -2.30 -11.87 3.75
CA ASP A 13 -1.72 -13.08 3.17
C ASP A 13 -0.34 -12.80 2.51
N TYR A 14 -0.16 -11.63 1.88
CA TYR A 14 1.11 -11.24 1.28
C TYR A 14 2.15 -10.86 2.32
N ALA A 15 1.77 -10.01 3.28
CA ALA A 15 2.69 -9.53 4.29
C ALA A 15 3.11 -10.59 5.31
N GLY A 16 2.26 -11.59 5.57
CA GLY A 16 2.44 -12.59 6.62
C GLY A 16 3.78 -13.33 6.56
N GLY A 17 4.65 -13.08 7.54
CA GLY A 17 5.99 -13.65 7.66
C GLY A 17 6.45 -13.75 9.12
N SER A 18 7.54 -14.48 9.34
CA SER A 18 8.09 -14.75 10.69
C SER A 18 9.07 -13.70 11.19
N GLN A 19 9.38 -12.67 10.39
CA GLN A 19 10.26 -11.57 10.77
C GLN A 19 9.76 -10.92 12.06
N ALA A 20 10.69 -10.59 12.94
CA ALA A 20 10.41 -9.84 14.15
C ALA A 20 10.47 -8.35 13.85
N LEU A 21 9.59 -7.59 14.50
CA LEU A 21 9.59 -6.15 14.44
C LEU A 21 10.80 -5.59 15.20
N GLU A 22 11.64 -4.81 14.53
CA GLU A 22 12.84 -4.21 15.13
C GLU A 22 12.51 -2.86 15.77
N GLU A 23 11.68 -2.08 15.10
CA GLU A 23 11.27 -0.75 15.54
C GLU A 23 9.88 -0.36 15.02
N LEU A 24 9.14 0.36 15.87
CA LEU A 24 7.92 1.07 15.48
C LEU A 24 8.02 2.51 15.96
N ILE A 25 7.73 3.48 15.08
CA ILE A 25 7.63 4.89 15.45
C ILE A 25 6.26 5.40 14.99
N LEU A 26 5.49 5.96 15.93
CA LEU A 26 4.29 6.73 15.61
C LEU A 26 4.69 8.21 15.47
N GLY A 27 5.11 8.60 14.28
CA GLY A 27 5.40 10.00 13.96
C GLY A 27 4.11 10.81 13.79
N GLN A 28 4.23 12.15 13.75
CA GLN A 28 3.06 13.03 13.62
C GLN A 28 2.28 12.80 12.33
N VAL A 29 2.99 12.62 11.21
CA VAL A 29 2.38 12.44 9.88
C VAL A 29 2.50 11.00 9.39
N TRP A 30 3.55 10.29 9.81
CA TRP A 30 3.88 8.96 9.30
C TRP A 30 4.15 8.00 10.45
N THR A 31 3.59 6.80 10.34
CA THR A 31 3.92 5.64 11.15
C THR A 31 4.94 4.79 10.40
N TYR A 32 6.04 4.49 11.08
CA TYR A 32 7.19 3.74 10.58
C TYR A 32 7.25 2.37 11.25
N CYS A 33 7.48 1.34 10.45
CA CYS A 33 7.78 -0.01 10.91
C CYS A 33 9.06 -0.50 10.26
N ASP A 34 9.98 -1.02 11.05
CA ASP A 34 11.11 -1.80 10.57
C ASP A 34 10.97 -3.26 11.02
N ALA A 35 11.01 -4.17 10.05
CA ALA A 35 11.01 -5.62 10.28
C ALA A 35 11.96 -6.33 9.28
N GLY A 36 13.14 -5.74 9.05
CA GLY A 36 14.12 -6.14 8.03
C GLY A 36 13.89 -5.47 6.68
N ALA A 37 12.72 -4.85 6.50
CA ALA A 37 12.46 -3.82 5.51
C ALA A 37 11.50 -2.79 6.10
N ILE A 38 11.51 -1.59 5.54
CA ILE A 38 10.71 -0.47 6.04
C ILE A 38 9.31 -0.52 5.45
N GLY A 39 8.32 -0.30 6.30
CA GLY A 39 6.95 -0.01 5.91
C GLY A 39 6.48 1.31 6.48
N LEU A 40 5.79 2.10 5.66
CA LEU A 40 5.20 3.37 6.05
C LEU A 40 3.68 3.30 5.97
N ALA A 41 3.01 4.04 6.84
CA ALA A 41 1.59 4.36 6.72
C ALA A 41 1.34 5.76 7.25
N MET A 42 0.39 6.49 6.69
CA MET A 42 0.02 7.81 7.22
C MET A 42 -0.56 7.68 8.62
N SER A 43 -0.03 8.44 9.57
CA SER A 43 -0.54 8.52 10.94
C SER A 43 -1.95 9.13 10.95
N PRO A 44 -2.84 8.68 11.86
CA PRO A 44 -4.17 9.24 11.96
C PRO A 44 -4.10 10.66 12.52
N ASP A 45 -5.01 11.53 12.07
CA ASP A 45 -5.26 12.84 12.69
C ASP A 45 -6.12 12.65 13.94
N ALA A 46 -5.54 11.97 14.92
CA ALA A 46 -6.14 11.71 16.22
C ALA A 46 -5.06 11.84 17.29
N SER A 47 -5.46 12.24 18.49
CA SER A 47 -4.58 12.19 19.66
C SER A 47 -5.10 11.16 20.66
N THR A 48 -4.18 10.45 21.31
CA THR A 48 -4.50 9.57 22.44
C THR A 48 -3.44 9.72 23.52
N ARG A 49 -3.88 9.67 24.78
CA ARG A 49 -2.98 9.69 25.94
C ARG A 49 -2.42 8.31 26.27
N THR A 50 -3.06 7.24 25.81
CA THR A 50 -2.68 5.88 26.18
C THR A 50 -2.94 4.92 25.03
N LEU A 51 -1.89 4.20 24.64
CA LEU A 51 -1.94 3.04 23.76
C LEU A 51 -1.60 1.81 24.61
N GLN A 52 -2.56 0.91 24.78
CA GLN A 52 -2.44 -0.22 25.72
C GLN A 52 -1.28 -1.18 25.40
N TRP A 53 -0.81 -1.17 24.15
CA TRP A 53 0.25 -2.04 23.63
C TRP A 53 1.62 -1.33 23.51
N SER A 54 1.71 -0.08 23.97
CA SER A 54 2.95 0.71 23.89
C SER A 54 4.07 0.02 24.67
N GLY A 55 5.23 -0.18 24.01
CA GLY A 55 6.38 -0.89 24.59
C GLY A 55 6.39 -2.41 24.37
N GLU A 56 5.32 -2.99 23.81
CA GLU A 56 5.16 -4.45 23.68
C GLU A 56 5.35 -4.97 22.24
N LEU A 57 5.51 -4.08 21.26
CA LEU A 57 5.51 -4.43 19.84
C LEU A 57 6.87 -4.86 19.30
N LYS A 58 7.97 -4.37 19.88
CA LYS A 58 9.31 -4.80 19.47
C LYS A 58 9.48 -6.30 19.74
N GLY A 59 10.00 -7.04 18.76
CA GLY A 59 10.16 -8.48 18.81
C GLY A 59 8.90 -9.28 18.46
N GLN A 60 7.73 -8.64 18.35
CA GLN A 60 6.53 -9.30 17.84
C GLN A 60 6.72 -9.68 16.37
N ARG A 61 6.09 -10.77 15.95
CA ARG A 61 6.19 -11.22 14.55
C ARG A 61 5.28 -10.38 13.67
N VAL A 62 5.73 -10.08 12.44
CA VAL A 62 4.91 -9.44 11.40
C VAL A 62 3.55 -10.11 11.28
N SER A 63 3.50 -11.44 11.18
CA SER A 63 2.24 -12.20 11.05
C SER A 63 1.25 -12.01 12.21
N ALA A 64 1.73 -11.62 13.41
CA ALA A 64 0.86 -11.39 14.56
C ALA A 64 0.17 -10.01 14.51
N LEU A 65 0.75 -9.07 13.77
CA LEU A 65 0.29 -7.67 13.74
C LEU A 65 -0.37 -7.30 12.40
N THR A 66 -0.17 -8.06 11.32
CA THR A 66 -0.85 -7.81 10.04
C THR A 66 -2.38 -7.79 10.15
N GLY A 67 -2.95 -8.61 11.06
CA GLY A 67 -4.40 -8.66 11.29
C GLY A 67 -4.96 -7.36 11.89
N TRP A 68 -4.12 -6.52 12.50
CA TRP A 68 -4.56 -5.24 13.06
C TRP A 68 -5.06 -4.27 11.98
N LEU A 69 -4.65 -4.45 10.72
CA LEU A 69 -5.18 -3.67 9.61
C LEU A 69 -6.71 -3.79 9.47
N ARG A 70 -7.31 -4.90 9.90
CA ARG A 70 -8.77 -5.12 9.86
C ARG A 70 -9.51 -4.42 11.01
N GLU A 71 -8.81 -4.01 12.06
CA GLU A 71 -9.40 -3.40 13.25
C GLU A 71 -9.93 -1.99 12.93
N PHE A 72 -11.07 -1.61 13.51
CA PHE A 72 -11.60 -0.25 13.39
C PHE A 72 -10.94 0.75 14.34
N ASP A 73 -10.11 0.27 15.29
CA ASP A 73 -9.22 1.12 16.04
C ASP A 73 -8.18 1.74 15.09
N VAL A 74 -8.19 3.07 14.99
CA VAL A 74 -7.39 3.81 14.02
C VAL A 74 -5.88 3.60 14.21
N TRP A 75 -5.43 3.48 15.45
CA TRP A 75 -4.01 3.30 15.76
C TRP A 75 -3.56 1.88 15.43
N LYS A 76 -4.35 0.88 15.82
CA LYS A 76 -4.08 -0.51 15.42
C LYS A 76 -4.07 -0.65 13.91
N SER A 77 -5.01 -0.03 13.21
CA SER A 77 -5.07 -0.12 11.76
C SER A 77 -3.85 0.47 11.06
N VAL A 78 -3.38 1.64 11.51
CA VAL A 78 -2.22 2.30 10.90
C VAL A 78 -0.94 1.51 11.20
N VAL A 79 -0.79 1.00 12.42
CA VAL A 79 0.31 0.08 12.75
C VAL A 79 0.25 -1.18 11.89
N GLY A 80 -0.92 -1.79 11.78
CA GLY A 80 -1.14 -2.96 10.92
C GLY A 80 -0.76 -2.70 9.47
N MET A 81 -1.07 -1.51 8.95
CA MET A 81 -0.69 -1.11 7.59
C MET A 81 0.83 -0.94 7.42
N ALA A 82 1.50 -0.27 8.36
CA ALA A 82 2.95 -0.12 8.32
C ALA A 82 3.65 -1.48 8.40
N VAL A 83 3.17 -2.40 9.25
CA VAL A 83 3.64 -3.79 9.32
C VAL A 83 3.41 -4.54 8.00
N VAL A 84 2.23 -4.36 7.39
CA VAL A 84 1.91 -4.96 6.09
C VAL A 84 2.90 -4.49 5.03
N ASN A 85 3.15 -3.19 4.93
CA ASN A 85 4.10 -2.63 3.97
C ASN A 85 5.53 -3.11 4.23
N ALA A 86 5.98 -3.17 5.49
CA ALA A 86 7.29 -3.71 5.85
C ALA A 86 7.42 -5.17 5.39
N GLY A 87 6.38 -5.97 5.64
CA GLY A 87 6.31 -7.35 5.16
C GLY A 87 6.43 -7.42 3.62
N ILE A 88 5.57 -6.71 2.89
CA ILE A 88 5.58 -6.74 1.42
C ILE A 88 6.96 -6.33 0.88
N ASN A 89 7.52 -5.24 1.39
CA ASN A 89 8.81 -4.69 0.97
C ASN A 89 10.00 -5.62 1.30
N ALA A 90 9.90 -6.45 2.34
CA ALA A 90 10.94 -7.42 2.69
C ALA A 90 11.06 -8.58 1.68
N ARG A 91 10.07 -8.76 0.80
CA ARG A 91 10.01 -9.89 -0.13
C ARG A 91 10.51 -9.52 -1.51
N ALA A 92 10.09 -8.37 -2.01
CA ALA A 92 10.47 -7.89 -3.32
C ALA A 92 10.72 -6.40 -3.23
N SER A 93 11.72 -5.95 -3.99
CA SER A 93 11.86 -4.53 -4.29
C SER A 93 10.61 -4.02 -5.00
N ALA A 94 10.41 -2.69 -4.96
CA ALA A 94 9.41 -2.06 -5.81
C ALA A 94 9.60 -2.54 -7.26
N PRO A 95 8.51 -2.89 -7.98
CA PRO A 95 8.61 -3.38 -9.34
C PRO A 95 9.22 -2.32 -10.27
N GLU A 96 9.55 -2.72 -11.49
CA GLU A 96 9.97 -1.77 -12.52
C GLU A 96 8.85 -0.75 -12.77
N GLY A 97 9.24 0.51 -12.91
CA GLY A 97 8.33 1.64 -13.01
C GLY A 97 9.10 2.92 -13.32
N ILE A 98 8.40 4.04 -13.24
CA ILE A 98 8.95 5.37 -13.51
C ILE A 98 9.28 6.03 -12.17
N ASP A 99 10.56 6.26 -11.92
CA ASP A 99 11.02 7.04 -10.77
C ASP A 99 10.77 8.52 -11.02
N LEU A 100 10.12 9.17 -10.06
CA LEU A 100 9.86 10.59 -10.07
C LEU A 100 10.87 11.29 -9.17
N THR A 101 12.04 11.57 -9.72
CA THR A 101 13.05 12.43 -9.08
C THR A 101 12.75 13.88 -9.43
N SER A 102 12.66 14.75 -8.43
CA SER A 102 12.25 16.13 -8.68
C SER A 102 13.33 16.98 -9.34
N GLU A 103 12.98 17.56 -10.47
CA GLU A 103 13.63 18.74 -11.03
C GLU A 103 12.66 19.93 -10.97
N GLY A 104 12.76 20.75 -9.91
CA GLY A 104 12.13 22.09 -9.89
C GLY A 104 10.69 22.21 -9.38
N PHE A 105 10.08 21.17 -8.79
CA PHE A 105 8.78 21.24 -8.12
C PHE A 105 8.79 20.47 -6.78
N SER A 106 7.78 20.71 -5.94
CA SER A 106 7.67 20.02 -4.65
C SER A 106 7.42 18.53 -4.85
N ASN A 107 8.30 17.68 -4.30
CA ASN A 107 8.29 16.24 -4.50
C ASN A 107 6.96 15.57 -4.10
N ASN A 108 6.20 16.16 -3.17
CA ASN A 108 4.89 15.63 -2.78
C ASN A 108 3.82 15.72 -3.89
N LEU A 109 4.02 16.57 -4.91
CA LEU A 109 3.12 16.73 -6.06
C LEU A 109 3.64 16.06 -7.34
N ALA A 110 4.75 15.32 -7.26
CA ALA A 110 5.42 14.74 -8.43
C ALA A 110 4.49 13.87 -9.30
N VAL A 111 3.59 13.12 -8.66
CA VAL A 111 2.63 12.26 -9.34
C VAL A 111 1.65 13.07 -10.20
N PHE A 112 1.17 14.21 -9.69
CA PHE A 112 0.27 15.09 -10.45
C PHE A 112 1.00 15.77 -11.61
N GLU A 113 2.25 16.20 -11.39
CA GLU A 113 3.07 16.78 -12.46
C GLU A 113 3.36 15.78 -13.57
N HIS A 114 3.65 14.53 -13.23
CA HIS A 114 3.88 13.46 -14.19
C HIS A 114 2.71 13.28 -15.15
N PHE A 115 1.47 13.25 -14.64
CA PHE A 115 0.26 13.07 -15.44
C PHE A 115 -0.34 14.37 -15.98
N ARG A 116 0.31 15.53 -15.78
CA ARG A 116 -0.30 16.85 -16.04
C ARG A 116 -0.89 16.98 -17.45
N SER A 117 -0.21 16.46 -18.47
CA SER A 117 -0.70 16.49 -19.86
C SER A 117 -2.00 15.73 -20.04
N GLU A 118 -2.15 14.58 -19.39
CA GLU A 118 -3.29 13.68 -19.45
C GLU A 118 -4.49 14.20 -18.65
N LEU A 119 -4.24 15.04 -17.65
CA LEU A 119 -5.27 15.69 -16.83
C LEU A 119 -5.89 16.92 -17.50
N THR A 120 -5.26 17.46 -18.56
CA THR A 120 -5.74 18.69 -19.19
C THR A 120 -7.08 18.45 -19.91
N GLY A 121 -8.10 19.25 -19.56
CA GLY A 121 -9.45 19.12 -20.11
C GLY A 121 -10.24 17.91 -19.59
N LYS A 122 -9.82 17.33 -18.47
CA LYS A 122 -10.45 16.19 -17.79
C LYS A 122 -11.07 16.61 -16.47
N HIS A 123 -12.14 15.94 -16.05
CA HIS A 123 -12.69 16.06 -14.71
C HIS A 123 -11.86 15.20 -13.74
N VAL A 124 -11.09 15.85 -12.87
CA VAL A 124 -10.20 15.17 -11.92
C VAL A 124 -10.78 15.22 -10.52
N VAL A 125 -10.86 14.06 -9.86
CA VAL A 125 -11.22 13.98 -8.44
C VAL A 125 -10.05 13.44 -7.63
N VAL A 126 -9.68 14.13 -6.56
CA VAL A 126 -8.59 13.73 -5.66
C VAL A 126 -9.16 13.45 -4.28
N ILE A 127 -8.92 12.26 -3.74
CA ILE A 127 -9.30 11.89 -2.37
C ILE A 127 -8.09 12.07 -1.47
N GLY A 128 -8.21 12.99 -0.52
CA GLY A 128 -7.13 13.43 0.35
C GLY A 128 -6.47 14.71 -0.16
N ARG A 129 -6.26 15.67 0.75
CA ARG A 129 -5.64 16.96 0.42
C ARG A 129 -4.13 16.87 0.45
N TYR A 130 -3.48 17.33 -0.61
CA TYR A 130 -2.03 17.44 -0.72
C TYR A 130 -1.59 18.91 -0.63
N PRO A 131 -0.53 19.23 0.15
CA PRO A 131 -0.03 20.60 0.24
C PRO A 131 0.35 21.18 -1.13
N GLY A 132 -0.15 22.37 -1.45
CA GLY A 132 0.10 23.08 -2.72
C GLY A 132 -0.72 22.60 -3.91
N LEU A 133 -1.61 21.63 -3.74
CA LEU A 133 -2.36 21.01 -4.84
C LEU A 133 -3.32 21.99 -5.52
N HIS A 134 -4.01 22.82 -4.74
CA HIS A 134 -4.98 23.76 -5.29
C HIS A 134 -4.30 24.83 -6.16
N GLU A 135 -3.21 25.41 -5.67
CA GLU A 135 -2.42 26.39 -6.41
C GLU A 135 -1.81 25.77 -7.68
N TRP A 136 -1.35 24.51 -7.59
CA TRP A 136 -0.87 23.76 -8.75
C TRP A 136 -1.98 23.54 -9.77
N ALA A 137 -3.17 23.12 -9.36
CA ALA A 137 -4.31 22.89 -10.25
C ALA A 137 -4.75 24.19 -10.95
N GLN A 138 -4.87 25.30 -10.19
CA GLN A 138 -5.21 26.61 -10.75
C GLN A 138 -4.18 27.09 -11.78
N LYS A 139 -2.88 27.02 -11.44
CA LYS A 139 -1.79 27.43 -12.33
C LYS A 139 -1.81 26.66 -13.65
N ASN A 140 -2.14 25.37 -13.59
CA ASN A 140 -2.15 24.48 -14.73
C ASN A 140 -3.53 24.34 -15.41
N GLN A 141 -4.55 25.08 -14.96
CA GLN A 141 -5.91 25.06 -15.50
C GLN A 141 -6.53 23.65 -15.49
N ILE A 142 -6.28 22.89 -14.42
CA ILE A 142 -6.86 21.56 -14.22
C ILE A 142 -8.19 21.69 -13.50
N ASP A 143 -9.25 21.11 -14.07
CA ASP A 143 -10.55 20.98 -13.39
C ASP A 143 -10.47 19.89 -12.33
N MET A 144 -10.38 20.32 -11.06
CA MET A 144 -10.06 19.43 -9.95
C MET A 144 -11.02 19.65 -8.78
N ALA A 145 -11.64 18.57 -8.32
CA ALA A 145 -12.36 18.49 -7.06
C ALA A 145 -11.56 17.68 -6.04
N VAL A 146 -11.35 18.24 -4.84
CA VAL A 146 -10.71 17.53 -3.73
C VAL A 146 -11.78 17.08 -2.74
N LEU A 147 -11.78 15.79 -2.40
CA LEU A 147 -12.60 15.20 -1.35
C LEU A 147 -11.75 15.06 -0.09
N GLU A 148 -12.20 15.63 1.02
CA GLU A 148 -11.54 15.42 2.32
C GLU A 148 -12.50 15.17 3.48
N ARG A 149 -12.03 14.37 4.46
CA ARG A 149 -12.78 14.06 5.67
C ARG A 149 -12.96 15.27 6.58
N GLN A 150 -11.92 16.10 6.67
CA GLN A 150 -11.95 17.41 7.31
C GLN A 150 -11.76 18.46 6.21
N PRO A 151 -12.82 18.78 5.44
CA PRO A 151 -12.69 19.61 4.25
C PRO A 151 -12.29 21.04 4.64
N GLY A 152 -11.32 21.60 3.92
CA GLY A 152 -11.02 23.02 3.92
C GLY A 152 -12.01 23.83 3.07
N PRO A 153 -11.81 25.15 2.93
CA PRO A 153 -12.73 26.03 2.20
C PRO A 153 -12.95 25.69 0.72
N GLN A 154 -12.06 24.92 0.11
CA GLN A 154 -12.06 24.55 -1.32
C GLN A 154 -12.26 23.05 -1.54
N ASP A 155 -12.45 22.29 -0.46
CA ASP A 155 -12.63 20.85 -0.50
C ASP A 155 -14.11 20.50 -0.35
N TYR A 156 -14.51 19.40 -0.95
CA TYR A 156 -15.79 18.76 -0.70
C TYR A 156 -15.66 17.78 0.48
N PRO A 157 -16.74 17.55 1.26
CA PRO A 157 -16.75 16.50 2.27
C PRO A 157 -16.61 15.12 1.61
N ASP A 158 -16.03 14.15 2.33
CA ASP A 158 -15.80 12.79 1.83
C ASP A 158 -17.08 12.08 1.34
N SER A 159 -18.25 12.41 1.89
CA SER A 159 -19.55 11.91 1.45
C SER A 159 -19.94 12.31 0.02
N ALA A 160 -19.32 13.34 -0.56
CA ALA A 160 -19.52 13.73 -1.95
C ALA A 160 -18.95 12.71 -2.95
N CYS A 161 -18.15 11.72 -2.50
CA CYS A 161 -17.60 10.67 -3.35
C CYS A 161 -18.66 9.93 -4.18
N GLU A 162 -19.86 9.72 -3.63
CA GLU A 162 -20.98 9.05 -4.29
C GLU A 162 -21.50 9.79 -5.53
N TYR A 163 -21.27 11.10 -5.61
CA TYR A 163 -21.75 11.97 -6.66
C TYR A 163 -20.65 12.37 -7.64
N LEU A 164 -19.42 12.55 -7.16
CA LEU A 164 -18.32 13.05 -7.97
C LEU A 164 -17.50 11.96 -8.65
N LEU A 165 -17.30 10.81 -8.00
CA LEU A 165 -16.46 9.75 -8.57
C LEU A 165 -17.06 9.07 -9.81
N PRO A 166 -18.38 8.81 -9.91
CA PRO A 166 -18.95 8.16 -11.10
C PRO A 166 -18.78 8.95 -12.40
N ASP A 167 -18.66 10.28 -12.31
CA ASP A 167 -18.56 11.19 -13.46
C ASP A 167 -17.11 11.66 -13.72
N ALA A 168 -16.13 11.19 -12.94
CA ALA A 168 -14.74 11.59 -13.06
C ALA A 168 -14.03 10.89 -14.23
N ASP A 169 -13.18 11.61 -14.96
CA ASP A 169 -12.25 11.01 -15.92
C ASP A 169 -11.03 10.39 -15.20
N TRP A 170 -10.55 11.06 -14.16
CA TRP A 170 -9.39 10.66 -13.35
C TRP A 170 -9.71 10.70 -11.86
N VAL A 171 -9.28 9.66 -11.15
CA VAL A 171 -9.41 9.59 -9.69
C VAL A 171 -8.07 9.28 -9.04
N PHE A 172 -7.60 10.19 -8.19
CA PHE A 172 -6.43 9.98 -7.34
C PHE A 172 -6.90 9.58 -5.94
N ILE A 173 -6.62 8.35 -5.53
CA ILE A 173 -7.00 7.81 -4.23
C ILE A 173 -5.79 7.82 -3.30
N THR A 174 -5.86 8.55 -2.18
CA THR A 174 -4.87 8.39 -1.12
C THR A 174 -4.85 6.96 -0.58
N ALA A 175 -3.66 6.38 -0.42
CA ALA A 175 -3.50 5.05 0.15
C ALA A 175 -3.86 4.98 1.65
N SER A 176 -4.05 6.12 2.35
CA SER A 176 -4.63 6.12 3.70
C SER A 176 -6.09 5.63 3.72
N SER A 177 -6.77 5.59 2.56
CA SER A 177 -8.08 4.94 2.42
C SER A 177 -8.09 3.46 2.81
N LEU A 178 -6.93 2.78 2.74
CA LEU A 178 -6.78 1.41 3.20
C LEU A 178 -6.91 1.33 4.73
N THR A 179 -6.30 2.25 5.48
CA THR A 179 -6.30 2.21 6.95
C THR A 179 -7.66 2.61 7.54
N ASN A 180 -8.36 3.54 6.89
CA ASN A 180 -9.64 4.03 7.37
C ASN A 180 -10.88 3.31 6.79
N LYS A 181 -10.67 2.24 6.01
CA LYS A 181 -11.69 1.34 5.43
C LYS A 181 -12.56 1.92 4.33
N THR A 182 -12.20 3.06 3.75
CA THR A 182 -12.96 3.64 2.63
C THR A 182 -12.53 3.08 1.27
N PHE A 183 -11.33 2.51 1.14
CA PHE A 183 -10.77 2.03 -0.13
C PHE A 183 -11.74 1.16 -0.96
N PRO A 184 -12.38 0.10 -0.42
CA PRO A 184 -13.23 -0.77 -1.25
C PRO A 184 -14.38 -0.03 -1.93
N ARG A 185 -14.98 0.95 -1.25
CA ARG A 185 -16.08 1.75 -1.82
C ARG A 185 -15.58 2.79 -2.81
N LEU A 186 -14.50 3.50 -2.47
CA LEU A 186 -13.89 4.50 -3.35
C LEU A 186 -13.42 3.86 -4.66
N ALA A 187 -12.72 2.73 -4.59
CA ALA A 187 -12.29 1.98 -5.77
C ALA A 187 -13.47 1.47 -6.59
N GLN A 188 -14.58 1.05 -5.95
CA GLN A 188 -15.79 0.65 -6.66
C GLN A 188 -16.42 1.82 -7.44
N LEU A 189 -16.51 3.00 -6.82
CA LEU A 189 -17.09 4.19 -7.44
C LEU A 189 -16.23 4.73 -8.58
N ALA A 190 -14.91 4.61 -8.48
CA ALA A 190 -13.93 5.08 -9.47
C ALA A 190 -13.72 4.14 -10.68
N ARG A 191 -14.45 3.01 -10.77
CA ARG A 191 -14.22 1.98 -11.81
C ARG A 191 -14.34 2.46 -13.26
N GLY A 192 -15.04 3.57 -13.50
CA GLY A 192 -15.16 4.17 -14.83
C GLY A 192 -14.04 5.15 -15.19
N SER A 193 -13.17 5.48 -14.24
CA SER A 193 -12.14 6.49 -14.34
C SER A 193 -10.75 5.86 -14.46
N THR A 194 -9.79 6.61 -14.99
CA THR A 194 -8.37 6.26 -14.81
C THR A 194 -8.00 6.49 -13.35
N THR A 195 -7.57 5.44 -12.65
CA THR A 195 -7.41 5.47 -11.19
C THR A 195 -5.97 5.29 -10.74
N VAL A 196 -5.52 6.19 -9.85
CA VAL A 196 -4.19 6.17 -9.24
C VAL A 196 -4.31 5.98 -7.73
N LEU A 197 -3.81 4.86 -7.18
CA LEU A 197 -3.64 4.70 -5.73
C LEU A 197 -2.27 5.25 -5.33
N MET A 198 -2.22 6.26 -4.47
CA MET A 198 -0.99 7.01 -4.24
C MET A 198 -0.65 7.33 -2.78
N GLY A 199 0.65 7.48 -2.53
CA GLY A 199 1.23 7.92 -1.26
C GLY A 199 2.14 6.87 -0.62
N PRO A 200 2.94 7.23 0.39
CA PRO A 200 3.83 6.32 1.13
C PRO A 200 3.15 5.09 1.76
N THR A 201 1.83 5.14 1.97
CA THR A 201 1.03 4.02 2.48
C THR A 201 0.77 2.94 1.40
N THR A 202 1.04 3.20 0.12
CA THR A 202 0.69 2.31 -0.99
C THR A 202 1.49 1.00 -0.94
N PRO A 203 0.85 -0.18 -0.87
CA PRO A 203 1.52 -1.47 -0.97
C PRO A 203 1.83 -1.82 -2.44
N TRP A 204 2.99 -2.42 -2.68
CA TRP A 204 3.40 -2.90 -4.01
C TRP A 204 2.77 -4.26 -4.34
N LEU A 205 1.55 -4.27 -4.89
CA LEU A 205 0.83 -5.48 -5.28
C LEU A 205 0.12 -5.36 -6.64
N PRO A 206 0.36 -6.29 -7.61
CA PRO A 206 -0.32 -6.27 -8.90
C PRO A 206 -1.84 -6.51 -8.78
N GLU A 207 -2.28 -7.20 -7.73
CA GLU A 207 -3.68 -7.57 -7.53
C GLU A 207 -4.60 -6.38 -7.24
N LEU A 208 -4.04 -5.20 -6.95
CA LEU A 208 -4.80 -3.95 -6.86
C LEU A 208 -5.53 -3.62 -8.17
N TYR A 209 -5.04 -4.13 -9.31
CA TYR A 209 -5.75 -4.12 -10.58
C TYR A 209 -7.18 -4.68 -10.49
N HIS A 210 -7.40 -5.77 -9.73
CA HIS A 210 -8.73 -6.38 -9.57
C HIS A 210 -9.73 -5.47 -8.84
N PHE A 211 -9.24 -4.45 -8.14
CA PHE A 211 -10.05 -3.46 -7.46
C PHE A 211 -10.39 -2.26 -8.37
N GLY A 212 -9.85 -2.20 -9.59
CA GLY A 212 -10.07 -1.10 -10.54
C GLY A 212 -9.01 -0.01 -10.45
N ILE A 213 -7.80 -0.33 -9.98
CA ILE A 213 -6.67 0.59 -9.96
C ILE A 213 -5.86 0.41 -11.24
N ASP A 214 -5.51 1.51 -11.91
CA ASP A 214 -4.70 1.50 -13.15
C ASP A 214 -3.22 1.83 -12.88
N TYR A 215 -2.96 2.64 -11.85
CA TYR A 215 -1.60 3.03 -11.47
C TYR A 215 -1.39 2.96 -9.96
N LEU A 216 -0.22 2.45 -9.55
CA LEU A 216 0.30 2.58 -8.20
C LEU A 216 1.36 3.67 -8.19
N ALA A 217 1.17 4.68 -7.34
CA ALA A 217 2.16 5.70 -7.06
C ALA A 217 2.61 5.60 -5.60
N GLY A 218 3.39 4.54 -5.33
CA GLY A 218 4.05 4.29 -4.05
C GLY A 218 5.41 4.98 -3.97
N VAL A 219 6.17 4.65 -2.92
CA VAL A 219 7.50 5.24 -2.69
C VAL A 219 8.60 4.20 -2.67
N VAL A 220 9.77 4.62 -3.13
CA VAL A 220 11.05 3.90 -3.01
C VAL A 220 11.87 4.61 -1.93
N MET A 221 12.41 3.83 -0.98
CA MET A 221 13.23 4.37 0.10
C MET A 221 14.66 4.54 -0.40
N ASP A 222 15.20 5.75 -0.30
CA ASP A 222 16.56 6.08 -0.73
C ASP A 222 17.54 6.05 0.45
N ASP A 223 17.14 6.64 1.59
CA ASP A 223 17.92 6.67 2.82
C ASP A 223 17.03 6.35 4.04
N SER A 224 17.13 5.11 4.52
CA SER A 224 16.40 4.62 5.68
C SER A 224 16.69 5.39 6.96
N ALA A 225 17.94 5.81 7.18
CA ALA A 225 18.35 6.52 8.39
C ALA A 225 17.81 7.95 8.38
N GLN A 226 17.84 8.61 7.22
CA GLN A 226 17.22 9.92 7.04
C GLN A 226 15.71 9.84 7.23
N ILE A 227 15.02 8.89 6.58
CA ILE A 227 13.57 8.69 6.75
C ILE A 227 13.22 8.55 8.22
N ARG A 228 13.90 7.65 8.93
CA ARG A 228 13.67 7.38 10.35
C ARG A 228 13.83 8.65 11.19
N THR A 229 14.91 9.40 10.96
CA THR A 229 15.23 10.64 11.71
C THR A 229 14.19 11.73 11.45
N THR A 230 13.94 12.03 10.17
CA THR A 230 12.97 13.06 9.77
C THR A 230 11.57 12.76 10.30
N LEU A 231 11.13 11.50 10.22
CA LEU A 231 9.83 11.07 10.75
C LEU A 231 9.75 11.20 12.27
N ALA A 232 10.78 10.76 12.99
CA ALA A 232 10.85 10.85 14.45
C ALA A 232 10.83 12.32 14.96
N GLU A 233 11.34 13.24 14.14
CA GLU A 233 11.31 14.68 14.39
C GLU A 233 10.02 15.37 13.89
N GLY A 234 9.04 14.60 13.38
CA GLY A 234 7.74 15.11 12.95
C GLY A 234 7.67 15.59 11.49
N GLY A 235 8.67 15.27 10.68
CA GLY A 235 8.72 15.64 9.27
C GLY A 235 7.69 14.89 8.42
N GLY A 236 6.70 15.61 7.89
CA GLY A 236 5.69 15.11 6.96
C GLY A 236 6.21 15.04 5.52
N VAL A 237 6.01 16.11 4.74
CA VAL A 237 6.49 16.20 3.35
C VAL A 237 8.03 16.21 3.23
N ARG A 238 8.73 16.47 4.34
CA ARG A 238 10.20 16.47 4.40
C ARG A 238 10.82 15.11 4.13
N LEU A 239 10.06 14.01 4.24
CA LEU A 239 10.53 12.69 3.82
C LEU A 239 10.97 12.67 2.35
N PHE A 240 10.34 13.51 1.53
CA PHE A 240 10.69 13.60 0.12
C PHE A 240 11.94 14.47 -0.15
N GLU A 241 12.55 15.10 0.86
CA GLU A 241 13.81 15.88 0.74
C GLU A 241 15.05 14.97 0.79
N GLY A 242 15.01 13.85 0.05
CA GLY A 242 16.12 12.90 -0.08
C GLY A 242 15.95 11.57 0.66
N GLY A 243 14.95 11.44 1.53
CA GLY A 243 14.69 10.17 2.21
C GLY A 243 14.03 9.13 1.30
N LEU A 244 13.10 9.58 0.46
CA LEU A 244 12.35 8.75 -0.48
C LEU A 244 11.88 9.54 -1.70
N HIS A 245 11.51 8.83 -2.76
CA HIS A 245 10.86 9.39 -3.94
C HIS A 245 9.65 8.54 -4.38
N TYR A 246 8.78 9.12 -5.21
CA TYR A 246 7.67 8.38 -5.81
C TYR A 246 8.15 7.50 -6.95
N ARG A 247 7.59 6.30 -7.05
CA ARG A 247 7.64 5.47 -8.26
C ARG A 247 6.23 5.24 -8.76
N ILE A 248 6.03 5.41 -10.08
CA ILE A 248 4.78 5.07 -10.74
C ILE A 248 4.90 3.71 -11.42
N VAL A 249 3.92 2.85 -11.18
CA VAL A 249 3.81 1.52 -11.78
C VAL A 249 2.44 1.40 -12.40
N ALA A 250 2.38 1.20 -13.72
CA ALA A 250 1.14 0.86 -14.40
C ALA A 250 0.75 -0.59 -14.06
N VAL A 251 -0.46 -0.79 -13.56
CA VAL A 251 -1.02 -2.11 -13.25
C VAL A 251 -2.04 -2.47 -14.32
N SER A 252 -1.55 -2.73 -15.53
CA SER A 252 -2.36 -3.26 -16.63
C SER A 252 -2.49 -4.79 -16.54
N HIS A 253 -3.43 -5.38 -17.29
CA HIS A 253 -3.57 -6.83 -17.35
C HIS A 253 -2.24 -7.55 -17.66
N ALA A 254 -1.51 -7.08 -18.68
CA ALA A 254 -0.23 -7.66 -19.08
C ALA A 254 0.85 -7.47 -18.00
N ALA A 255 0.99 -6.26 -17.46
CA ALA A 255 1.98 -5.96 -16.43
C ALA A 255 1.74 -6.77 -15.14
N CYS A 256 0.48 -6.86 -14.70
CA CYS A 256 0.09 -7.68 -13.57
C CYS A 256 0.34 -9.16 -13.83
N SER A 257 0.16 -9.64 -15.06
CA SER A 257 0.37 -11.04 -15.38
C SER A 257 1.84 -11.46 -15.23
N ASP A 258 2.79 -10.63 -15.65
CA ASP A 258 4.22 -10.91 -15.50
C ASP A 258 4.67 -10.73 -14.05
N TRP A 259 4.19 -9.68 -13.39
CA TRP A 259 4.49 -9.43 -11.98
C TRP A 259 3.97 -10.57 -11.08
N SER A 260 2.72 -11.00 -11.24
CA SER A 260 2.17 -12.14 -10.49
C SER A 260 2.93 -13.43 -10.76
N ARG A 261 3.37 -13.70 -12.01
CA ARG A 261 4.23 -14.86 -12.32
C ARG A 261 5.54 -14.84 -11.56
N ALA A 262 6.20 -13.69 -11.48
CA ALA A 262 7.44 -13.53 -10.73
C ALA A 262 7.24 -13.80 -9.23
N LEU A 263 6.16 -13.26 -8.64
CA LEU A 263 5.79 -13.48 -7.24
C LEU A 263 5.44 -14.95 -6.93
N ILE A 264 4.71 -15.62 -7.82
CA ILE A 264 4.42 -17.06 -7.73
C ILE A 264 5.72 -17.85 -7.73
N ALA A 265 6.60 -17.61 -8.71
CA ALA A 265 7.87 -18.33 -8.83
C ALA A 265 8.76 -18.14 -7.59
N GLN A 266 8.82 -16.92 -7.04
CA GLN A 266 9.54 -16.64 -5.81
C GLN A 266 8.94 -17.38 -4.61
N THR A 267 7.62 -17.31 -4.44
CA THR A 267 6.91 -17.94 -3.32
C THR A 267 7.01 -19.47 -3.38
N ALA A 268 6.98 -20.05 -4.58
CA ALA A 268 7.16 -21.49 -4.81
C ALA A 268 8.57 -21.94 -4.40
N ARG A 269 9.63 -21.17 -4.73
CA ARG A 269 11.00 -21.46 -4.27
C ARG A 269 11.13 -21.38 -2.75
N GLU A 270 10.50 -20.39 -2.12
CA GLU A 270 10.45 -20.27 -0.65
C GLU A 270 9.79 -21.51 -0.03
N LYS A 271 8.65 -21.95 -0.59
CA LYS A 271 7.92 -23.14 -0.14
C LYS A 271 8.77 -24.40 -0.26
N GLU A 272 9.43 -24.60 -1.39
CA GLU A 272 10.27 -25.77 -1.64
C GLU A 272 11.41 -25.85 -0.63
N SER A 273 12.10 -24.73 -0.39
CA SER A 273 13.17 -24.64 0.62
C SER A 273 12.67 -25.00 2.02
N LEU A 274 11.54 -24.44 2.45
CA LEU A 274 10.95 -24.72 3.76
C LEU A 274 10.46 -26.17 3.89
N SER A 275 9.89 -26.73 2.83
CA SER A 275 9.41 -28.12 2.82
C SER A 275 10.58 -29.10 2.94
N LYS A 276 11.67 -28.87 2.19
CA LYS A 276 12.91 -29.65 2.31
C LYS A 276 13.53 -29.52 3.71
N GLY A 277 13.53 -28.32 4.29
CA GLY A 277 13.98 -28.10 5.66
C GLY A 277 13.15 -28.86 6.69
N MET A 278 11.83 -28.93 6.50
CA MET A 278 10.92 -29.70 7.34
C MET A 278 11.15 -31.22 7.23
N GLU A 279 11.32 -31.73 6.01
CA GLU A 279 11.65 -33.15 5.77
C GLU A 279 12.96 -33.54 6.46
N LEU A 280 14.00 -32.72 6.29
CA LEU A 280 15.28 -32.93 6.97
C LEU A 280 15.11 -32.90 8.49
N TRP A 281 14.37 -31.93 9.04
CA TRP A 281 14.13 -31.82 10.48
C TRP A 281 13.59 -33.13 11.08
N TYR A 282 12.57 -33.71 10.46
CA TYR A 282 11.97 -34.96 10.93
C TYR A 282 12.83 -36.19 10.62
N ALA A 283 13.57 -36.20 9.50
CA ALA A 283 14.52 -37.27 9.17
C ALA A 283 15.67 -37.40 10.20
N HIS A 284 16.07 -36.30 10.84
CA HIS A 284 17.04 -36.30 11.95
C HIS A 284 16.44 -36.81 13.28
N GLY A 285 15.20 -37.31 13.29
CA GLY A 285 14.55 -37.87 14.47
C GLY A 285 14.00 -36.84 15.44
N ASN A 286 13.93 -35.55 15.07
CA ASN A 286 13.32 -34.52 15.90
C ASN A 286 11.83 -34.79 16.10
N LYS A 287 11.38 -34.80 17.36
CA LYS A 287 9.97 -35.00 17.72
C LYS A 287 9.20 -33.69 17.89
N ALA A 288 9.90 -32.58 18.10
CA ALA A 288 9.29 -31.26 18.21
C ALA A 288 8.82 -30.76 16.84
N ARG A 289 7.85 -29.84 16.85
CA ARG A 289 7.34 -29.19 15.62
C ARG A 289 8.48 -28.48 14.89
N PHE A 290 8.49 -28.58 13.57
CA PHE A 290 9.45 -27.87 12.74
C PHE A 290 9.49 -26.36 13.09
N PRO A 291 10.68 -25.78 13.39
CA PRO A 291 10.78 -24.39 13.86
C PRO A 291 10.16 -23.36 12.93
N HIS A 292 10.22 -23.57 11.60
CA HIS A 292 9.68 -22.67 10.59
C HIS A 292 8.28 -23.07 10.11
N TYR A 293 7.55 -23.91 10.85
CA TYR A 293 6.21 -24.36 10.46
C TYR A 293 5.26 -23.18 10.17
N ILE A 294 5.26 -22.16 11.02
CA ILE A 294 4.38 -20.99 10.85
C ILE A 294 4.70 -20.22 9.56
N GLN A 295 6.00 -20.13 9.22
CA GLN A 295 6.43 -19.53 7.96
C GLN A 295 5.94 -20.37 6.77
N LEU A 296 6.08 -21.70 6.84
CA LEU A 296 5.58 -22.61 5.79
C LEU A 296 4.06 -22.48 5.59
N GLU A 297 3.29 -22.36 6.67
CA GLU A 297 1.84 -22.13 6.61
C GLU A 297 1.51 -20.79 5.93
N ALA A 298 2.22 -19.71 6.28
CA ALA A 298 2.05 -18.41 5.66
C ALA A 298 2.40 -18.44 4.15
N VAL A 299 3.49 -19.12 3.77
CA VAL A 299 3.89 -19.28 2.36
C VAL A 299 2.85 -20.08 1.57
N ASN A 300 2.27 -21.13 2.15
CA ASN A 300 1.19 -21.88 1.50
C ASN A 300 -0.07 -21.02 1.28
N ARG A 301 -0.47 -20.21 2.27
CA ARG A 301 -1.58 -19.26 2.10
C ARG A 301 -1.28 -18.25 0.99
N ARG A 302 -0.09 -17.65 0.98
CA ARG A 302 0.32 -16.68 -0.03
C ARG A 302 0.32 -17.28 -1.44
N LEU A 303 0.88 -18.47 -1.61
CA LEU A 303 0.91 -19.14 -2.91
C LEU A 303 -0.51 -19.43 -3.42
N SER A 304 -1.38 -19.95 -2.55
CA SER A 304 -2.79 -20.17 -2.88
C SER A 304 -3.51 -18.88 -3.29
N ARG A 305 -3.22 -17.78 -2.60
CA ARG A 305 -3.77 -16.45 -2.93
C ARG A 305 -3.29 -15.95 -4.30
N LEU A 306 -1.97 -16.01 -4.52
CA LEU A 306 -1.33 -15.64 -5.79
C LEU A 306 -1.91 -16.43 -6.96
N ASP A 307 -2.05 -17.75 -6.83
CA ASP A 307 -2.63 -18.63 -7.86
C ASP A 307 -4.09 -18.27 -8.14
N THR A 308 -4.87 -17.98 -7.09
CA THR A 308 -6.27 -17.56 -7.21
C THR A 308 -6.40 -16.23 -7.96
N CYS A 309 -5.59 -15.24 -7.59
CA CYS A 309 -5.60 -13.92 -8.24
C CYS A 309 -5.10 -14.00 -9.70
N PHE A 310 -4.02 -14.75 -9.95
CA PHE A 310 -3.53 -14.99 -11.29
C PHE A 310 -4.57 -15.69 -12.17
N LYS A 311 -5.31 -16.66 -11.63
CA LYS A 311 -6.42 -17.30 -12.35
C LYS A 311 -7.53 -16.31 -12.68
N LYS A 312 -7.93 -15.44 -11.74
CA LYS A 312 -8.92 -14.37 -12.01
C LYS A 312 -8.46 -13.45 -13.15
N LEU A 313 -7.18 -13.06 -13.14
CA LEU A 313 -6.56 -12.27 -14.20
C LEU A 313 -6.62 -13.01 -15.54
N TRP A 314 -6.29 -14.30 -15.56
CA TRP A 314 -6.33 -15.12 -16.79
C TRP A 314 -7.75 -15.31 -17.33
N ASP A 315 -8.73 -15.51 -16.45
CA ASP A 315 -10.12 -15.71 -16.88
C ASP A 315 -10.74 -14.41 -17.43
N SER A 316 -10.32 -13.23 -16.93
CA SER A 316 -10.79 -11.94 -17.44
C SER A 316 -10.23 -11.56 -18.82
N SER A 317 -9.23 -12.26 -19.36
CA SER A 317 -8.71 -12.03 -20.72
C SER A 317 -9.34 -12.91 -21.79
N LYS A 318 -10.22 -13.85 -21.42
CA LYS A 318 -10.95 -14.65 -22.40
C LYS A 318 -12.14 -13.83 -22.93
N PRO A 319 -12.36 -13.77 -24.25
CA PRO A 319 -13.57 -13.16 -24.79
C PRO A 319 -14.80 -13.90 -24.24
N GLU A 320 -15.82 -13.15 -23.81
CA GLU A 320 -17.12 -13.71 -23.45
C GLU A 320 -17.69 -14.42 -24.70
N HIS A 321 -17.99 -15.71 -24.56
CA HIS A 321 -18.62 -16.54 -25.59
C HIS A 321 -20.15 -16.43 -25.54
#